data_AF-A0A0B4S334-F1
#
_entry.id   AF-A0A0B4S334-F1
#
_cell.length_a   1.000
_cell.length_b   1.000
_cell.length_c   1.000
_cell.angle_alpha   90.00
_cell.angle_beta   90.00
_cell.angle_gamma   90.00
#
_symmetry.space_group_name_H-M   'P 1'
#
loop_
_entity.id
_entity.type
_entity.pdbx_description
1 polymer ?
#
loop_
_entity_poly.entity_id
_entity_poly.type
_entity_poly.pdbx_seq_one_letter_code
_entity_poly.pdbx_strand_id
1 'polypeptide(L)'
;MLKNDYIMRKIEEWISMILEFVFKIDKNSSPEKLLKLEESKEVLKDLKSKIDIGNINEAEDSLFEMLKHKTQDSLLIGLLFYSYLNEKDSKFLNEHDFERDEIKTGIKDLLNEFNMNNLSDLI
;
A
#
# COMPACT_ATOMS: atom_id res chain seq x y z
N MET A 1 12.03 -11.13 -14.48
CA MET A 1 10.70 -11.69 -14.78
C MET A 1 10.25 -12.64 -13.68
N LEU A 2 10.69 -13.90 -13.62
CA LEU A 2 10.16 -14.87 -12.63
C LEU A 2 10.25 -14.45 -11.14
N LYS A 3 11.36 -13.85 -10.68
CA LYS A 3 11.49 -13.35 -9.29
C LYS A 3 10.48 -12.23 -9.01
N ASN A 4 10.33 -11.29 -9.95
CA ASN A 4 9.41 -10.15 -9.82
C ASN A 4 7.96 -10.61 -9.80
N ASP A 5 7.61 -11.59 -10.64
CA ASP A 5 6.26 -12.18 -10.68
C ASP A 5 5.93 -12.96 -9.39
N TYR A 6 6.93 -13.58 -8.76
CA TYR A 6 6.76 -14.24 -7.47
C TYR A 6 6.53 -13.22 -6.34
N ILE A 7 7.39 -12.21 -6.20
CA ILE A 7 7.27 -11.23 -5.12
C ILE A 7 6.02 -10.35 -5.26
N MET A 8 5.65 -9.99 -6.49
CA MET A 8 4.41 -9.26 -6.76
C MET A 8 3.19 -10.00 -6.23
N ARG A 9 3.08 -11.31 -6.51
CA ARG A 9 2.00 -12.16 -5.98
C ARG A 9 2.04 -12.26 -4.46
N LYS A 10 3.23 -12.36 -3.87
CA LYS A 10 3.38 -12.39 -2.40
C LYS A 10 2.91 -11.10 -1.74
N ILE A 11 3.24 -9.96 -2.33
CA ILE A 11 2.77 -8.65 -1.86
C ILE A 11 1.24 -8.57 -1.91
N GLU A 12 0.62 -8.98 -3.02
CA GLU A 12 -0.83 -9.01 -3.17
C GLU A 12 -1.49 -9.95 -2.12
N GLU A 13 -0.91 -11.12 -1.88
CA GLU A 13 -1.38 -12.07 -0.87
C GLU A 13 -1.30 -11.48 0.54
N TRP A 14 -0.19 -10.81 0.91
CA TRP A 14 -0.02 -10.19 2.21
C TRP A 14 -1.02 -9.05 2.43
N ILE A 15 -1.18 -8.15 1.45
CA ILE A 15 -2.14 -7.04 1.53
C ILE A 15 -3.56 -7.59 1.67
N SER A 16 -3.93 -8.60 0.87
CA SER A 16 -5.25 -9.24 0.94
C SER A 16 -5.52 -9.85 2.32
N MET A 17 -4.54 -10.58 2.87
CA MET A 17 -4.63 -11.17 4.20
C MET A 17 -4.82 -10.10 5.29
N ILE A 18 -4.08 -8.99 5.23
CA ILE A 18 -4.21 -7.89 6.19
C ILE A 18 -5.59 -7.24 6.08
N LEU A 19 -6.08 -6.99 4.86
CA LEU A 19 -7.40 -6.41 4.62
C LEU A 19 -8.50 -7.32 5.18
N GLU A 20 -8.46 -8.62 4.89
CA GLU A 20 -9.41 -9.60 5.42
C GLU A 20 -9.39 -9.64 6.96
N PHE A 21 -8.20 -9.68 7.57
CA PHE A 21 -8.05 -9.82 9.02
C PHE A 21 -8.44 -8.54 9.78
N VAL A 22 -7.96 -7.37 9.33
CA VAL A 22 -8.13 -6.09 10.03
C VAL A 22 -9.49 -5.46 9.72
N PHE A 23 -9.93 -5.51 8.47
CA PHE A 23 -11.16 -4.83 8.01
C PHE A 23 -12.35 -5.76 7.89
N LYS A 24 -12.16 -7.07 8.11
CA LYS A 24 -13.22 -8.11 8.05
C LYS A 24 -13.98 -8.09 6.73
N ILE A 25 -13.24 -7.94 5.64
CA ILE A 25 -13.81 -7.89 4.30
C ILE A 25 -13.70 -9.23 3.58
N ASP A 26 -14.68 -9.53 2.74
CA ASP A 26 -14.60 -10.63 1.81
C ASP A 26 -13.71 -10.25 0.62
N LYS A 27 -13.00 -11.23 0.03
CA LYS A 27 -12.13 -11.07 -1.15
C LYS A 27 -12.78 -10.37 -2.35
N ASN A 28 -14.11 -10.42 -2.46
CA ASN A 28 -14.86 -9.83 -3.58
C ASN A 28 -15.30 -8.38 -3.33
N SER A 29 -14.98 -7.82 -2.16
CA SER A 29 -15.32 -6.44 -1.83
C SER A 29 -14.25 -5.49 -2.35
N SER A 30 -14.65 -4.27 -2.73
CA SER A 30 -13.72 -3.20 -3.09
C SER A 30 -13.28 -2.50 -1.79
N PRO A 31 -12.01 -2.63 -1.34
CA PRO A 31 -11.58 -2.08 -0.06
C PRO A 31 -11.66 -0.54 -0.03
N GLU A 32 -11.55 0.13 -1.20
CA GLU A 32 -11.75 1.57 -1.34
C GLU A 32 -13.12 2.05 -0.82
N LYS A 33 -14.16 1.22 -0.92
CA LYS A 33 -15.51 1.55 -0.42
C LYS A 33 -15.59 1.61 1.10
N LEU A 34 -14.57 1.13 1.82
CA LEU A 34 -14.51 1.19 3.28
C LEU A 34 -13.99 2.54 3.79
N LEU A 35 -13.40 3.38 2.93
CA LEU A 35 -13.00 4.73 3.29
C LEU A 35 -14.24 5.53 3.69
N LYS A 36 -14.26 6.01 4.94
CA LYS A 36 -15.43 6.65 5.55
C LYS A 36 -15.51 8.12 5.18
N LEU A 37 -14.36 8.78 5.08
CA LEU A 37 -14.27 10.21 4.80
C LEU A 37 -14.06 10.45 3.30
N GLU A 38 -14.73 11.47 2.77
CA GLU A 38 -14.51 11.88 1.38
C GLU A 38 -13.09 12.41 1.18
N GLU A 39 -12.56 13.13 2.17
CA GLU A 39 -11.17 13.58 2.19
C GLU A 39 -10.18 12.42 2.05
N SER A 40 -10.44 11.28 2.70
CA SER A 40 -9.59 10.09 2.57
C SER A 40 -9.58 9.51 1.16
N LYS A 41 -10.66 9.65 0.40
CA LYS A 41 -10.71 9.23 -1.01
C LYS A 41 -9.92 10.18 -1.91
N GLU A 42 -10.02 11.48 -1.67
CA GLU A 42 -9.23 12.48 -2.41
C GLU A 42 -7.73 12.34 -2.11
N VAL A 43 -7.35 12.05 -0.87
CA VAL A 43 -5.95 11.74 -0.50
C VAL A 43 -5.47 10.51 -1.27
N LEU A 44 -6.22 9.41 -1.27
CA LEU A 44 -5.82 8.21 -2.01
C LEU A 44 -5.66 8.51 -3.51
N LYS A 45 -6.56 9.30 -4.08
CA LYS A 45 -6.51 9.70 -5.50
C LYS A 45 -5.28 10.55 -5.80
N ASP A 46 -4.92 11.50 -4.94
CA ASP A 46 -3.70 12.30 -5.08
C ASP A 46 -2.45 11.42 -5.06
N LEU A 47 -2.36 10.50 -4.09
CA LEU A 47 -1.25 9.57 -3.98
C LEU A 47 -1.11 8.68 -5.23
N LYS A 48 -2.22 8.16 -5.76
CA LYS A 48 -2.21 7.38 -7.01
C LYS A 48 -1.77 8.23 -8.20
N SER A 49 -2.21 9.48 -8.29
CA SER A 49 -1.79 10.40 -9.34
C SER A 49 -0.29 10.69 -9.30
N LYS A 50 0.30 10.82 -8.10
CA LYS A 50 1.76 10.99 -7.94
C LYS A 50 2.52 9.75 -8.38
N ILE A 51 2.03 8.55 -8.02
CA ILE A 51 2.58 7.29 -8.55
C ILE A 51 2.51 7.30 -10.08
N ASP A 52 1.37 7.64 -10.68
CA ASP A 52 1.19 7.57 -12.14
C ASP A 52 2.16 8.44 -12.95
N ILE A 53 2.62 9.55 -12.37
CA ILE A 53 3.61 10.46 -13.00
C ILE A 53 5.06 10.14 -12.61
N GLY A 54 5.29 9.08 -11.82
CA GLY A 54 6.63 8.66 -11.42
C GLY A 54 7.16 9.25 -10.11
N ASN A 55 6.38 10.08 -9.42
CA ASN A 55 6.77 10.71 -8.16
C ASN A 55 6.53 9.76 -6.96
N ILE A 56 7.12 8.56 -6.99
CA ILE A 56 6.87 7.51 -5.99
C ILE A 56 7.32 7.97 -4.59
N ASN A 57 8.54 8.51 -4.48
CA ASN A 57 9.09 8.95 -3.19
C ASN A 57 8.25 10.09 -2.57
N GLU A 58 7.85 11.08 -3.37
CA GLU A 58 6.99 12.17 -2.89
C GLU A 58 5.61 11.66 -2.44
N ALA A 59 5.08 10.66 -3.14
CA ALA A 59 3.83 10.02 -2.75
C ALA A 59 3.98 9.26 -1.42
N GLU A 60 5.09 8.54 -1.21
CA GLU A 60 5.37 7.83 0.04
C GLU A 60 5.59 8.81 1.21
N ASP A 61 6.35 9.89 1.01
CA ASP A 61 6.51 10.94 2.01
C ASP A 61 5.16 11.54 2.42
N SER A 62 4.31 11.85 1.42
CA SER A 62 2.94 12.35 1.65
C SER A 62 2.08 11.34 2.44
N LEU A 63 2.20 10.05 2.12
CA LEU A 63 1.51 8.99 2.83
C LEU A 63 1.92 8.97 4.30
N PHE A 64 3.23 8.91 4.60
CA PHE A 64 3.74 8.83 5.97
C PHE A 64 3.43 10.07 6.82
N GLU A 65 3.39 11.26 6.22
CA GLU A 65 2.88 12.46 6.90
C GLU A 65 1.43 12.29 7.36
N MET A 66 0.57 11.71 6.52
CA MET A 66 -0.83 11.44 6.85
C MET A 66 -0.98 10.29 7.86
N LEU A 67 -0.08 9.30 7.88
CA LEU A 67 -0.11 8.20 8.87
C LEU A 67 0.01 8.69 10.32
N LYS A 68 0.53 9.90 10.56
CA LYS A 68 0.60 10.52 11.90
C LYS A 68 -0.75 10.58 12.63
N HIS A 69 -1.86 10.57 11.90
CA HIS A 69 -3.21 10.55 12.47
C HIS A 69 -3.65 9.18 13.03
N LYS A 70 -2.97 8.09 12.62
CA LYS A 70 -3.19 6.70 13.09
C LYS A 70 -4.67 6.27 13.12
N THR A 71 -5.43 6.62 12.08
CA THR A 71 -6.84 6.25 11.94
C THR A 71 -7.00 4.96 11.12
N GLN A 72 -8.20 4.36 11.19
CA GLN A 72 -8.51 3.20 10.37
C GLN A 72 -8.45 3.53 8.87
N ASP A 73 -8.88 4.74 8.48
CA ASP A 73 -8.81 5.20 7.08
C ASP A 73 -7.36 5.44 6.65
N SER A 74 -6.48 5.96 7.52
CA SER A 74 -5.07 6.16 7.15
C SER A 74 -4.33 4.83 6.97
N LEU A 75 -4.64 3.80 7.78
CA LEU A 75 -4.13 2.44 7.54
C LEU A 75 -4.62 1.89 6.20
N LEU A 76 -5.92 2.04 5.91
CA LEU A 76 -6.51 1.55 4.68
C LEU A 76 -5.91 2.24 3.45
N ILE A 77 -5.69 3.55 3.50
CA ILE A 77 -5.00 4.31 2.45
C ILE A 77 -3.60 3.74 2.21
N GLY A 78 -2.82 3.47 3.27
CA GLY A 78 -1.49 2.88 3.12
C GLY A 78 -1.51 1.51 2.45
N LEU A 79 -2.45 0.64 2.82
CA LEU A 79 -2.59 -0.67 2.17
C LEU A 79 -2.98 -0.55 0.69
N LEU A 80 -3.90 0.38 0.37
CA LEU A 80 -4.35 0.65 -1.00
C LEU A 80 -3.26 1.30 -1.85
N PHE A 81 -2.42 2.15 -1.24
CA PHE A 81 -1.26 2.75 -1.87
C PHE A 81 -0.27 1.68 -2.34
N TYR A 82 0.18 0.81 -1.44
CA TYR A 82 1.13 -0.25 -1.81
C TYR A 82 0.52 -1.30 -2.73
N SER A 83 -0.80 -1.55 -2.61
CA SER A 83 -1.52 -2.40 -3.58
C SER A 83 -1.43 -1.82 -4.98
N TYR A 84 -1.73 -0.53 -5.14
CA TYR A 84 -1.70 0.16 -6.43
C TYR A 84 -0.28 0.27 -7.00
N LEU A 85 0.72 0.53 -6.16
CA LEU A 85 2.12 0.56 -6.58
C LEU A 85 2.60 -0.84 -7.04
N ASN A 86 2.13 -1.90 -6.40
CA ASN A 86 2.44 -3.29 -6.78
C ASN A 86 1.81 -3.72 -8.12
N GLU A 87 0.79 -3.01 -8.61
CA GLU A 87 0.21 -3.25 -9.95
C GLU A 87 1.08 -2.68 -11.09
N LYS A 88 1.95 -1.69 -10.80
CA LYS A 88 2.85 -1.12 -11.81
C LYS A 88 3.83 -2.16 -12.30
N ASP A 89 4.12 -2.21 -13.59
CA ASP A 89 5.08 -3.18 -14.11
C ASP A 89 6.51 -2.90 -13.64
N SER A 90 7.39 -3.89 -13.74
CA SER A 90 8.79 -3.75 -13.29
C SER A 90 9.58 -2.71 -14.08
N LYS A 91 9.21 -2.43 -15.33
CA LYS A 91 9.90 -1.42 -16.13
C LYS A 91 9.59 -0.03 -15.57
N PHE A 92 8.32 0.24 -15.28
CA PHE A 92 7.88 1.48 -14.65
C PHE A 92 8.61 1.74 -13.32
N LEU A 93 8.67 0.74 -12.43
CA LEU A 93 9.36 0.91 -11.15
C LEU A 93 10.86 1.19 -11.34
N ASN A 94 11.53 0.41 -12.20
CA ASN A 94 12.96 0.59 -12.45
C ASN A 94 13.29 1.94 -13.08
N GLU A 95 12.41 2.49 -13.93
CA GLU A 95 12.58 3.83 -14.53
C GLU A 95 12.51 4.96 -13.49
N HIS A 96 11.94 4.70 -12.32
CA HIS A 96 11.79 5.63 -11.22
C HIS A 96 12.59 5.19 -9.97
N ASP A 97 13.67 4.43 -10.19
CA ASP A 97 14.60 3.95 -9.15
C ASP A 97 13.92 3.25 -7.97
N PHE A 98 12.88 2.45 -8.26
CA PHE A 98 12.11 1.72 -7.26
C PHE A 98 12.10 0.20 -7.52
N GLU A 99 12.07 -0.61 -6.47
CA GLU A 99 12.04 -2.07 -6.52
C GLU A 99 10.84 -2.67 -5.77
N ARG A 100 10.50 -3.93 -6.09
CA ARG A 100 9.44 -4.65 -5.35
C ARG A 100 9.80 -4.92 -3.89
N ASP A 101 11.08 -5.11 -3.59
CA ASP A 101 11.55 -5.28 -2.22
C ASP A 101 11.36 -3.98 -1.39
N GLU A 102 11.31 -2.81 -2.02
CA GLU A 102 10.96 -1.53 -1.36
C GLU A 102 9.47 -1.45 -1.05
N ILE A 103 8.59 -1.90 -1.94
CA ILE A 103 7.14 -2.04 -1.63
C ILE A 103 6.96 -2.92 -0.40
N LYS A 104 7.66 -4.07 -0.36
CA LYS A 104 7.62 -4.98 0.79
C LYS A 104 8.04 -4.26 2.07
N THR A 105 9.14 -3.50 2.01
CA THR A 105 9.67 -2.77 3.17
C THR A 105 8.68 -1.70 3.64
N GLY A 106 8.11 -0.93 2.72
CA GLY A 106 7.09 0.08 3.01
C GLY A 106 5.83 -0.50 3.68
N ILE A 107 5.37 -1.69 3.27
CA ILE A 107 4.25 -2.37 3.94
C ILE A 107 4.63 -2.74 5.39
N LYS A 108 5.86 -3.22 5.63
CA LYS A 108 6.31 -3.55 6.98
C LYS A 108 6.37 -2.31 7.87
N ASP A 109 6.89 -1.21 7.33
CA ASP A 109 6.98 0.07 8.03
C ASP A 109 5.60 0.64 8.33
N LEU A 110 4.67 0.58 7.37
CA LEU A 110 3.26 0.91 7.57
C LEU A 110 2.67 0.09 8.74
N LEU A 111 2.84 -1.23 8.76
CA LEU A 111 2.29 -2.05 9.85
C LEU A 111 2.92 -1.71 11.21
N ASN A 112 4.23 -1.46 11.23
CA ASN A 112 4.95 -1.07 12.45
C ASN A 112 4.45 0.29 12.98
N GLU A 113 4.15 1.26 12.11
CA GLU A 113 3.58 2.55 12.51
C GLU A 113 2.23 2.42 13.23
N PHE A 114 1.47 1.36 12.94
CA PHE A 114 0.19 1.03 13.61
C PHE A 114 0.35 0.03 14.77
N ASN A 115 1.58 -0.23 15.21
CA ASN A 115 1.91 -1.23 16.23
C ASN A 115 1.46 -2.65 15.88
N MET A 116 1.40 -2.99 14.59
CA MET A 116 1.03 -4.31 14.08
C MET A 116 2.26 -5.17 13.78
N ASN A 117 3.26 -5.13 14.66
CA ASN A 117 4.56 -5.80 14.49
C ASN A 117 4.40 -7.31 14.19
N ASN A 118 3.44 -7.97 14.87
CA ASN A 118 3.16 -9.40 14.63
C ASN A 118 2.72 -9.70 13.19
N LEU A 119 2.05 -8.77 12.50
CA LEU A 119 1.70 -8.92 11.08
C LEU A 119 2.89 -8.57 10.19
N SER A 120 3.68 -7.56 10.57
CA SER A 120 4.92 -7.18 9.89
C SER A 120 5.95 -8.32 9.84
N ASP A 121 6.03 -9.12 10.90
CA ASP A 121 6.92 -10.28 11.01
C ASP A 121 6.53 -11.44 10.07
N LEU A 122 5.30 -11.46 9.54
CA LEU A 122 4.83 -12.46 8.58
C LEU A 122 5.23 -12.13 7.13
N ILE A 123 5.83 -10.96 6.90
CA ILE A 123 6.26 -10.40 5.60
C ILE A 123 7.78 -10.52 5.46
#